data_AF-A0A836SIE2-F1
#
_entry.id   AF-A0A836SIE2-F1
#
_cell.length_a   1.000
_cell.length_b   1.000
_cell.length_c   1.000
_cell.angle_alpha   90.00
_cell.angle_beta   90.00
_cell.angle_gamma   90.00
#
_symmetry.space_group_name_H-M   'P 1'
#
loop_
_entity.id
_entity.type
_entity.pdbx_description
1 polymer ?
#
loop_
_entity_poly.entity_id
_entity_poly.type
_entity_poly.pdbx_seq_one_letter_code
_entity_poly.pdbx_strand_id
1 'polypeptide(L)'
;MPKKVHSRSTKAEILEAYKALEVAYQELDAKKGSVVTPLAAASKTPETPPSSKSVSFPKETSSNQSSLTLSLPKEGNAHALMEEVINALGKLGEKFNTALSQLSTNLLVEASRLKNVRTTVETESNHLATLYNLKIEEDTLNALLKEYSETAEQYVETVKQKREEVEKAWFDKNQAWQTENEETELQLQELESSVQKTKKREDNEYRYDLTLKRNFSDEGYTQQQQQQQQPLDELQETRRKAWDESEKALAEREKQFEENKTKVERFPKELEAAIKKAKEEGTGIAHKQAKIKADFAAKEFYGDDEVYQLKIRELEDQVANQGTQIDKLSKQLEAALKQAQELAVKAIEGASNQTSFNALKDIALEQAKNLPKSK
;
A
#
# COMPACT_ATOMS: atom_id res chain seq x y z
N MET A 1 25.51 19.72 7.41
CA MET A 1 24.40 19.87 6.46
C MET A 1 23.85 18.48 6.16
N PRO A 2 22.58 18.17 6.48
CA PRO A 2 22.05 16.82 6.29
C PRO A 2 22.02 16.45 4.80
N LYS A 3 22.42 15.22 4.48
CA LYS A 3 22.39 14.68 3.11
C LYS A 3 20.94 14.66 2.61
N LYS A 4 20.66 15.27 1.44
CA LYS A 4 19.33 15.23 0.82
C LYS A 4 19.02 13.79 0.39
N VAL A 5 17.86 13.29 0.79
CA VAL A 5 17.36 11.97 0.40
C VAL A 5 16.66 12.10 -0.95
N HIS A 6 16.94 11.19 -1.89
CA HIS A 6 16.35 11.17 -3.23
C HIS A 6 15.59 9.86 -3.43
N SER A 7 14.72 9.77 -4.44
CA SER A 7 13.89 8.58 -4.71
C SER A 7 14.66 7.28 -5.01
N ARG A 8 15.99 7.38 -5.23
CA ARG A 8 16.90 6.24 -5.44
C ARG A 8 17.77 5.87 -4.23
N SER A 9 17.62 6.57 -3.10
CA SER A 9 18.43 6.33 -1.91
C SER A 9 18.08 5.00 -1.25
N THR A 10 19.09 4.26 -0.81
CA THR A 10 18.89 2.97 -0.15
C THR A 10 18.36 3.14 1.27
N LYS A 11 17.69 2.12 1.83
CA LYS A 11 17.15 2.17 3.21
C LYS A 11 18.20 2.56 4.25
N ALA A 12 19.45 2.14 4.06
CA ALA A 12 20.56 2.49 4.94
C ALA A 12 20.90 3.99 4.88
N GLU A 13 20.93 4.58 3.68
CA GLU A 13 21.20 6.01 3.48
C GLU A 13 20.08 6.90 4.04
N ILE A 14 18.82 6.43 3.95
CA ILE A 14 17.67 7.14 4.53
C ILE A 14 17.77 7.18 6.06
N LEU A 15 18.15 6.06 6.68
CA LEU A 15 18.32 5.98 8.14
C LEU A 15 19.51 6.81 8.64
N GLU A 16 20.60 6.88 7.88
CA GLU A 16 21.75 7.75 8.20
C GLU A 16 21.37 9.24 8.08
N ALA A 17 20.63 9.61 7.03
CA ALA A 17 20.14 10.97 6.85
C ALA A 17 19.15 11.38 7.95
N TYR A 18 18.27 10.47 8.39
CA TYR A 18 17.35 10.71 9.51
C TYR A 18 18.09 10.95 10.82
N LYS A 19 19.07 10.10 11.16
CA LYS A 19 19.89 10.27 12.37
C LYS A 19 20.70 11.57 12.35
N ALA A 20 21.25 11.94 11.18
CA ALA A 20 21.96 13.21 11.04
C ALA A 20 21.05 14.43 11.20
N LEU A 21 19.78 14.32 10.81
CA LEU A 21 18.78 15.36 10.97
C LEU A 21 18.32 15.48 12.42
N GLU A 22 18.15 14.36 13.13
CA GLU A 22 17.82 14.32 14.56
C GLU A 22 18.90 15.01 15.41
N VAL A 23 20.18 14.74 15.14
CA VAL A 23 21.31 15.43 15.80
C VAL A 23 21.29 16.93 15.52
N ALA A 24 21.04 17.34 14.27
CA ALA A 24 20.97 18.75 13.90
C ALA A 24 19.79 19.49 14.56
N TYR A 25 18.66 18.81 14.78
CA TYR A 25 17.52 19.36 15.53
C TYR A 25 17.87 19.55 17.01
N GLN A 26 18.52 18.56 17.64
CA GLN A 26 18.96 18.68 19.04
C GLN A 26 19.99 19.82 19.24
N GLU A 27 20.89 20.03 18.28
CA GLU A 27 21.82 21.17 18.30
C GLU A 27 21.12 22.53 18.15
N LEU A 28 20.02 22.60 17.40
CA LEU A 28 19.22 23.82 17.25
C LEU A 28 18.41 24.12 18.51
N ASP A 29 17.83 23.11 19.16
CA ASP A 29 17.13 23.28 20.43
C ASP A 29 18.09 23.70 21.55
N ALA A 30 19.30 23.13 21.60
CA ALA A 30 20.35 23.55 22.51
C ALA A 30 20.77 25.03 22.28
N LYS A 31 20.82 25.49 21.03
CA LYS A 31 21.06 26.90 20.70
C LYS A 31 19.90 27.80 21.09
N LYS A 32 18.65 27.35 20.95
CA LYS A 32 17.44 28.12 21.32
C LYS A 32 17.35 28.37 22.82
N GLY A 33 17.85 27.43 23.65
CA GLY A 33 17.97 27.59 25.10
C GLY A 33 18.99 28.65 25.55
N SER A 34 19.94 29.05 24.69
CA SER A 34 21.00 30.02 25.05
C SER A 34 20.67 31.49 24.72
N VAL A 35 19.52 31.78 24.10
CA VAL A 35 19.18 33.13 23.58
C VAL A 35 18.08 33.84 24.41
N VAL A 36 17.59 33.24 25.49
CA VAL A 36 16.56 33.85 26.36
C VAL A 36 17.11 34.18 27.76
N THR A 37 18.06 35.10 27.82
CA THR A 37 18.34 36.02 28.96
C THR A 37 19.45 36.97 28.48
N PRO A 38 19.25 38.31 28.39
CA PRO A 38 18.85 39.13 29.53
C PRO A 38 17.93 40.32 29.16
N LEU A 39 16.68 40.30 29.60
CA LEU A 39 15.86 41.53 29.68
C LEU A 39 14.92 41.44 30.89
N ALA A 40 15.51 41.31 32.08
CA ALA A 40 14.80 41.35 33.35
C ALA A 40 15.70 41.95 34.43
N ALA A 41 16.16 43.19 34.22
CA ALA A 41 16.89 43.95 35.22
C ALA A 41 16.74 45.47 34.97
N ALA A 42 15.52 45.98 34.90
CA ALA A 42 15.25 47.42 34.95
C ALA A 42 13.78 47.72 35.29
N SER A 43 13.36 47.40 36.52
CA SER A 43 12.12 47.93 37.09
C SER A 43 12.12 47.79 38.61
N LYS A 44 12.77 48.76 39.28
CA LYS A 44 12.47 49.12 40.66
C LYS A 44 12.50 50.65 40.78
N THR A 45 11.29 51.19 40.99
CA THR A 45 10.89 52.38 41.76
C THR A 45 11.94 53.43 42.14
N PRO A 46 11.52 54.71 42.16
CA PRO A 46 11.42 55.34 43.47
C PRO A 46 10.02 55.87 43.78
N GLU A 47 9.59 55.51 44.99
CA GLU A 47 8.46 56.06 45.70
C GLU A 47 8.63 57.56 45.95
N THR A 48 7.50 58.25 45.93
CA THR A 48 7.26 59.52 46.62
C THR A 48 7.55 59.41 48.11
N PRO A 49 8.18 60.43 48.71
CA PRO A 49 7.88 60.80 50.09
C PRO A 49 6.94 62.03 50.11
N PRO A 50 5.91 62.03 50.97
CA PRO A 50 5.03 63.17 51.19
C PRO A 50 5.62 64.13 52.24
N SER A 51 5.18 65.39 52.14
CA SER A 51 4.90 66.32 53.25
C SER A 51 5.99 66.56 54.31
N SER A 52 6.55 67.78 54.32
CA SER A 52 6.36 68.68 55.47
C SER A 52 6.93 70.09 55.24
N LYS A 53 6.03 71.05 55.41
CA LYS A 53 6.18 72.32 56.14
C LYS A 53 7.31 73.29 55.73
N SER A 54 6.86 74.36 55.08
CA SER A 54 7.05 75.77 55.50
C SER A 54 8.36 76.11 56.19
N VAL A 55 9.29 76.71 55.46
CA VAL A 55 10.40 77.49 56.05
C VAL A 55 10.06 78.96 55.89
N SER A 56 9.57 79.50 57.01
CA SER A 56 9.44 80.91 57.33
C SER A 56 10.81 81.57 57.45
N PHE A 57 10.91 82.79 56.93
CA PHE A 57 12.01 83.72 57.16
C PHE A 57 12.17 84.03 58.66
N PRO A 58 13.41 84.34 59.12
CA PRO A 58 13.77 84.35 60.53
C PRO A 58 13.20 85.59 61.22
N LYS A 59 12.48 85.39 62.33
CA LYS A 59 12.13 86.46 63.26
C LYS A 59 13.13 86.48 64.41
N GLU A 60 13.63 87.68 64.64
CA GLU A 60 14.35 88.20 65.79
C GLU A 60 14.08 87.43 67.09
N THR A 61 15.15 87.21 67.87
CA THR A 61 15.02 86.73 69.24
C THR A 61 15.93 87.53 70.17
N SER A 62 15.30 87.92 71.28
CA SER A 62 15.87 88.20 72.60
C SER A 62 16.62 89.50 72.84
N SER A 63 15.85 90.44 73.39
CA SER A 63 16.19 91.09 74.64
C SER A 63 16.65 90.10 75.73
N ASN A 64 17.77 90.41 76.38
CA ASN A 64 18.11 89.97 77.75
C ASN A 64 18.04 91.22 78.64
N GLN A 65 17.10 91.29 79.60
CA GLN A 65 17.21 90.81 80.99
C GLN A 65 18.35 91.52 81.76
N SER A 66 18.00 92.47 82.64
CA SER A 66 17.90 92.26 84.12
C SER A 66 19.26 91.95 84.72
N SER A 67 19.91 92.79 85.52
CA SER A 67 19.54 93.21 86.88
C SER A 67 20.84 93.72 87.53
N LEU A 68 20.77 94.52 88.60
CA LEU A 68 21.50 94.23 89.84
C LEU A 68 21.20 95.31 90.90
N THR A 69 20.39 94.91 91.87
CA THR A 69 20.50 95.33 93.27
C THR A 69 21.83 94.85 93.84
N LEU A 70 22.52 95.67 94.64
CA LEU A 70 23.54 95.16 95.56
C LEU A 70 23.45 95.90 96.91
N SER A 71 23.33 95.10 97.96
CA SER A 71 23.21 95.49 99.36
C SER A 71 24.59 95.70 100.03
N LEU A 72 24.56 96.57 101.04
CA LEU A 72 25.52 97.02 102.07
C LEU A 72 26.72 96.11 102.45
N PRO A 73 27.73 96.74 103.08
CA PRO A 73 28.31 96.20 104.30
C PRO A 73 28.29 97.20 105.48
N LYS A 74 28.30 96.64 106.69
CA LYS A 74 28.29 97.31 108.00
C LYS A 74 29.71 97.63 108.49
N GLU A 75 29.78 98.71 109.26
CA GLU A 75 30.64 99.01 110.43
C GLU A 75 32.16 99.22 110.29
N GLY A 76 32.60 100.43 110.70
CA GLY A 76 33.75 100.66 111.59
C GLY A 76 35.11 100.97 110.97
N ASN A 77 35.52 102.25 110.98
CA ASN A 77 36.62 102.83 111.78
C ASN A 77 37.16 104.12 111.09
N ALA A 78 36.81 105.28 111.64
CA ALA A 78 37.02 106.59 111.04
C ALA A 78 38.41 107.13 111.37
N HIS A 79 39.41 106.97 110.49
CA HIS A 79 40.59 107.87 110.39
C HIS A 79 41.47 107.65 109.12
N ALA A 80 41.13 106.73 108.21
CA ALA A 80 41.81 106.55 106.90
C ALA A 80 41.10 107.22 105.70
N LEU A 81 39.95 107.85 105.93
CA LEU A 81 39.02 108.31 104.89
C LEU A 81 39.48 109.57 104.14
N MET A 82 40.35 110.42 104.70
CA MET A 82 40.64 111.73 104.08
C MET A 82 41.67 111.66 102.94
N GLU A 83 42.68 110.79 103.06
CA GLU A 83 43.65 110.49 101.99
C GLU A 83 43.01 109.68 100.85
N GLU A 84 42.09 108.76 101.18
CA GLU A 84 41.30 108.03 100.19
C GLU A 84 40.32 108.94 99.45
N VAL A 85 39.71 109.92 100.14
CA VAL A 85 38.85 110.93 99.51
C VAL A 85 39.65 111.85 98.58
N ILE A 86 40.88 112.24 98.93
CA ILE A 86 41.72 113.08 98.05
C ILE A 86 42.18 112.29 96.82
N ASN A 87 42.60 111.03 96.98
CA ASN A 87 42.93 110.16 95.85
C ASN A 87 41.69 109.79 95.01
N ALA A 88 40.52 109.62 95.64
CA ALA A 88 39.26 109.43 94.93
C ALA A 88 38.85 110.69 94.16
N LEU A 89 39.14 111.89 94.67
CA LEU A 89 38.86 113.15 94.00
C LEU A 89 39.81 113.40 92.83
N GLY A 90 41.09 113.05 92.96
CA GLY A 90 42.06 113.08 91.86
C GLY A 90 41.70 112.09 90.75
N LYS A 91 41.37 110.84 91.11
CA LYS A 91 40.85 109.84 90.18
C LYS A 91 39.49 110.24 89.59
N LEU A 92 38.66 110.98 90.31
CA LEU A 92 37.39 111.50 89.81
C LEU A 92 37.63 112.66 88.82
N GLY A 93 38.59 113.54 89.08
CA GLY A 93 38.99 114.60 88.14
C GLY A 93 39.54 114.03 86.83
N GLU A 94 40.39 113.01 86.92
CA GLU A 94 40.93 112.32 85.74
C GLU A 94 39.84 111.54 84.99
N LYS A 95 38.97 110.81 85.72
CA LYS A 95 37.79 110.14 85.16
C LYS A 95 36.81 111.11 84.52
N PHE A 96 36.60 112.29 85.11
CA PHE A 96 35.73 113.33 84.57
C PHE A 96 36.33 113.94 83.31
N ASN A 97 37.63 114.18 83.27
CA ASN A 97 38.29 114.65 82.05
C ASN A 97 38.26 113.59 80.94
N THR A 98 38.47 112.31 81.26
CA THR A 98 38.28 111.23 80.26
C THR A 98 36.82 111.05 79.87
N ALA A 99 35.86 111.20 80.77
CA ALA A 99 34.43 111.11 80.46
C ALA A 99 33.97 112.30 79.61
N LEU A 100 34.53 113.50 79.84
CA LEU A 100 34.26 114.69 79.05
C LEU A 100 34.88 114.57 77.66
N SER A 101 36.12 114.07 77.54
CA SER A 101 36.70 113.73 76.24
C SER A 101 35.92 112.64 75.54
N GLN A 102 35.52 111.56 76.22
CA GLN A 102 34.69 110.49 75.65
C GLN A 102 33.31 110.97 75.22
N LEU A 103 32.69 111.88 75.98
CA LEU A 103 31.43 112.50 75.61
C LEU A 103 31.62 113.37 74.38
N SER A 104 32.70 114.14 74.30
CA SER A 104 33.00 114.95 73.11
C SER A 104 33.26 114.09 71.88
N THR A 105 33.98 112.97 72.02
CA THR A 105 34.22 112.03 70.92
C THR A 105 32.93 111.30 70.53
N ASN A 106 32.09 110.93 71.50
CA ASN A 106 30.79 110.31 71.22
C ASN A 106 29.83 111.29 70.56
N LEU A 107 29.82 112.56 70.96
CA LEU A 107 29.02 113.60 70.31
C LEU A 107 29.50 113.81 68.86
N LEU A 108 30.80 113.76 68.62
CA LEU A 108 31.38 113.86 67.27
C LEU A 108 31.03 112.63 66.41
N VAL A 109 31.11 111.42 66.99
CA VAL A 109 30.73 110.17 66.33
C VAL A 109 29.25 110.14 66.03
N GLU A 110 28.38 110.50 66.97
CA GLU A 110 26.93 110.58 66.75
C GLU A 110 26.55 111.69 65.76
N ALA A 111 27.24 112.84 65.78
CA ALA A 111 27.05 113.88 64.76
C ALA A 111 27.47 113.38 63.36
N SER A 112 28.57 112.62 63.26
CA SER A 112 29.00 112.00 62.00
C SER A 112 28.05 110.90 61.54
N ARG A 113 27.50 110.11 62.47
CA ARG A 113 26.51 109.05 62.21
C ARG A 113 25.20 109.65 61.74
N LEU A 114 24.72 110.70 62.39
CA LEU A 114 23.52 111.42 61.99
C LEU A 114 23.69 112.06 60.61
N LYS A 115 24.87 112.62 60.31
CA LYS A 115 25.20 113.10 58.97
C LYS A 115 25.17 111.97 57.93
N ASN A 116 25.78 110.83 58.23
CA ASN A 116 25.80 109.68 57.32
C ASN A 116 24.39 109.13 57.07
N VAL A 117 23.56 109.00 58.12
CA VAL A 117 22.16 108.56 57.98
C VAL A 117 21.36 109.55 57.13
N ARG A 118 21.55 110.86 57.32
CA ARG A 118 20.90 111.87 56.47
C ARG A 118 21.33 111.76 55.02
N THR A 119 22.63 111.58 54.75
CA THR A 119 23.11 111.42 53.37
C THR A 119 22.60 110.13 52.74
N THR A 120 22.53 109.02 53.48
CA THR A 120 21.96 107.77 52.94
C THR A 120 20.46 107.89 52.69
N VAL A 121 19.72 108.60 53.55
CA VAL A 121 18.30 108.86 53.33
C VAL A 121 18.10 109.74 52.10
N GLU A 122 18.91 110.77 51.90
CA GLU A 122 18.86 111.59 50.68
C GLU A 122 19.26 110.81 49.42
N THR A 123 20.28 109.95 49.48
CA THR A 123 20.66 109.14 48.31
C THR A 123 19.62 108.10 47.97
N GLU A 124 19.04 107.40 48.96
CA GLU A 124 17.97 106.43 48.73
C GLU A 124 16.68 107.12 48.26
N SER A 125 16.36 108.29 48.81
CA SER A 125 15.21 109.09 48.34
C SER A 125 15.41 109.56 46.90
N ASN A 126 16.61 110.03 46.55
CA ASN A 126 16.93 110.43 45.19
C ASN A 126 16.96 109.22 44.26
N HIS A 127 17.52 108.10 44.70
CA HIS A 127 17.58 106.85 43.95
C HIS A 127 16.16 106.35 43.65
N LEU A 128 15.26 106.32 44.65
CA LEU A 128 13.82 106.03 44.46
C LEU A 128 13.17 107.01 43.49
N ALA A 129 13.44 108.32 43.62
CA ALA A 129 12.89 109.32 42.72
C ALA A 129 13.35 109.12 41.26
N THR A 130 14.62 108.77 41.03
CA THR A 130 15.15 108.48 39.69
C THR A 130 14.71 107.13 39.13
N LEU A 131 14.64 106.08 39.95
CA LEU A 131 14.27 104.72 39.50
C LEU A 131 12.81 104.66 39.08
N TYR A 132 11.94 105.36 39.80
CA TYR A 132 10.52 105.38 39.53
C TYR A 132 10.05 106.60 38.75
N ASN A 133 10.95 107.56 38.46
CA ASN A 133 10.65 108.80 37.74
C ASN A 133 9.37 109.48 38.26
N LEU A 134 9.15 109.40 39.59
CA LEU A 134 7.92 109.79 40.26
C LEU A 134 7.96 111.30 40.56
N LYS A 135 7.32 112.11 39.71
CA LYS A 135 6.81 113.41 40.13
C LYS A 135 5.64 113.16 41.07
N ILE A 136 5.83 113.37 42.38
CA ILE A 136 4.78 113.16 43.37
C ILE A 136 3.71 114.26 43.22
N GLU A 137 2.66 113.99 42.46
CA GLU A 137 1.37 114.67 42.52
C GLU A 137 0.41 113.84 43.40
N GLU A 138 -0.57 114.50 44.04
CA GLU A 138 -1.51 113.88 45.00
C GLU A 138 -2.31 112.69 44.43
N ASP A 139 -2.39 112.56 43.09
CA ASP A 139 -3.11 111.49 42.39
C ASP A 139 -2.22 110.37 41.80
N THR A 140 -0.90 110.42 41.95
CA THR A 140 0.03 109.44 41.35
C THR A 140 -0.15 108.01 41.85
N LEU A 141 -0.41 107.84 43.15
CA LEU A 141 -0.63 106.52 43.73
C LEU A 141 -1.97 105.93 43.28
N ASN A 142 -3.01 106.77 43.13
CA ASN A 142 -4.31 106.35 42.62
C ASN A 142 -4.23 105.99 41.13
N ALA A 143 -3.48 106.76 40.33
CA ALA A 143 -3.23 106.47 38.91
C ALA A 143 -2.46 105.15 38.74
N LEU A 144 -1.42 104.92 39.55
CA LEU A 144 -0.66 103.68 39.51
C LEU A 144 -1.50 102.49 39.96
N LEU A 145 -2.30 102.63 41.03
CA LEU A 145 -3.20 101.57 41.50
C LEU A 145 -4.25 101.23 40.43
N LYS A 146 -4.76 102.25 39.72
CA LYS A 146 -5.68 102.07 38.60
C LYS A 146 -5.02 101.34 37.42
N GLU A 147 -3.80 101.72 37.04
CA GLU A 147 -3.02 101.03 36.01
C GLU A 147 -2.74 99.57 36.40
N TYR A 148 -2.40 99.30 37.67
CA TYR A 148 -2.23 97.93 38.16
C TYR A 148 -3.54 97.14 38.16
N SER A 149 -4.68 97.75 38.50
CA SER A 149 -5.97 97.06 38.41
C SER A 149 -6.38 96.77 36.97
N GLU A 150 -6.18 97.74 36.06
CA GLU A 150 -6.52 97.57 34.64
C GLU A 150 -5.61 96.55 33.97
N THR A 151 -4.31 96.54 34.28
CA THR A 151 -3.36 95.52 33.77
C THR A 151 -3.63 94.15 34.37
N ALA A 152 -4.03 94.06 35.65
CA ALA A 152 -4.45 92.80 36.26
C ALA A 152 -5.73 92.25 35.62
N GLU A 153 -6.73 93.09 35.35
CA GLU A 153 -7.97 92.70 34.66
C GLU A 153 -7.69 92.26 33.22
N GLN A 154 -6.87 93.01 32.48
CA GLN A 154 -6.42 92.63 31.13
C GLN A 154 -5.63 91.31 31.15
N TYR A 155 -4.77 91.09 32.14
CA TYR A 155 -4.04 89.84 32.29
C TYR A 155 -5.00 88.67 32.53
N VAL A 156 -5.98 88.83 33.43
CA VAL A 156 -7.00 87.79 33.69
C VAL A 156 -7.79 87.48 32.42
N GLU A 157 -8.20 88.50 31.67
CA GLU A 157 -8.97 88.31 30.43
C GLU A 157 -8.12 87.65 29.33
N THR A 158 -6.87 88.05 29.15
CA THR A 158 -5.97 87.40 28.17
C THR A 158 -5.64 85.96 28.56
N VAL A 159 -5.48 85.65 29.85
CA VAL A 159 -5.29 84.28 30.33
C VAL A 159 -6.54 83.45 30.07
N LYS A 160 -7.73 84.02 30.31
CA LYS A 160 -9.01 83.36 30.02
C LYS A 160 -9.17 83.08 28.53
N GLN A 161 -8.92 84.05 27.67
CA GLN A 161 -8.99 83.88 26.21
C GLN A 161 -8.01 82.80 25.72
N LYS A 162 -6.75 82.86 26.17
CA LYS A 162 -5.76 81.82 25.84
C LYS A 162 -6.17 80.45 26.35
N ARG A 163 -6.79 80.37 27.54
CA ARG A 163 -7.30 79.11 28.08
C ARG A 163 -8.41 78.55 27.20
N GLU A 164 -9.36 79.38 26.81
CA GLU A 164 -10.47 78.98 25.93
C GLU A 164 -9.97 78.58 24.53
N GLU A 165 -9.00 79.29 23.96
CA GLU A 165 -8.36 78.93 22.69
C GLU A 165 -7.64 77.59 22.76
N VAL A 166 -6.86 77.37 23.83
CA VAL A 166 -6.15 76.10 24.05
C VAL A 166 -7.14 74.97 24.30
N GLU A 167 -8.21 75.21 25.06
CA GLU A 167 -9.24 74.21 25.35
C GLU A 167 -10.01 73.81 24.08
N LYS A 168 -10.36 74.77 23.22
CA LYS A 168 -10.94 74.50 21.89
C LYS A 168 -9.97 73.75 20.99
N ALA A 169 -8.72 74.22 20.88
CA ALA A 169 -7.71 73.56 20.05
C ALA A 169 -7.37 72.14 20.55
N TRP A 170 -7.41 71.91 21.86
CA TRP A 170 -7.24 70.60 22.45
C TRP A 170 -8.44 69.69 22.14
N PHE A 171 -9.66 70.21 22.27
CA PHE A 171 -10.88 69.47 21.94
C PHE A 171 -10.93 69.08 20.47
N ASP A 172 -10.67 70.02 19.55
CA ASP A 172 -10.67 69.79 18.11
C ASP A 172 -9.61 68.75 17.72
N LYS A 173 -8.40 68.84 18.29
CA LYS A 173 -7.33 67.84 18.06
C LYS A 173 -7.69 66.48 18.64
N ASN A 174 -8.29 66.44 19.82
CA ASN A 174 -8.70 65.17 20.43
C ASN A 174 -9.82 64.52 19.62
N GLN A 175 -10.79 65.28 19.12
CA GLN A 175 -11.83 64.77 18.23
C GLN A 175 -11.23 64.28 16.91
N ALA A 176 -10.36 65.05 16.26
CA ALA A 176 -9.69 64.63 15.03
C ALA A 176 -8.89 63.34 15.23
N TRP A 177 -8.14 63.23 16.34
CA TRP A 177 -7.40 62.03 16.70
C TRP A 177 -8.32 60.83 16.95
N GLN A 178 -9.46 61.01 17.62
CA GLN A 178 -10.44 59.94 17.82
C GLN A 178 -11.02 59.46 16.49
N THR A 179 -11.40 60.37 15.59
CA THR A 179 -11.90 60.00 14.27
C THR A 179 -10.86 59.29 13.41
N GLU A 180 -9.59 59.71 13.47
CA GLU A 180 -8.49 59.05 12.78
C GLU A 180 -8.24 57.65 13.37
N ASN A 181 -8.32 57.50 14.69
CA ASN A 181 -8.17 56.20 15.34
C ASN A 181 -9.31 55.24 14.97
N GLU A 182 -10.55 55.73 14.91
CA GLU A 182 -11.71 54.95 14.44
C GLU A 182 -11.58 54.56 12.96
N GLU A 183 -11.16 55.49 12.10
CA GLU A 183 -10.96 55.22 10.67
C GLU A 183 -9.83 54.19 10.45
N THR A 184 -8.72 54.34 11.15
CA THR A 184 -7.59 53.40 11.06
C THR A 184 -7.95 52.01 11.59
N GLU A 185 -8.77 51.93 12.65
CA GLU A 185 -9.29 50.64 13.14
C GLU A 185 -10.20 49.98 12.10
N LEU A 186 -11.11 50.73 11.48
CA LEU A 186 -11.98 50.21 10.42
C LEU A 186 -11.18 49.74 9.20
N GLN A 187 -10.17 50.51 8.78
CA GLN A 187 -9.27 50.13 7.69
C GLN A 187 -8.49 48.85 8.04
N LEU A 188 -8.00 48.72 9.27
CA LEU A 188 -7.29 47.53 9.72
C LEU A 188 -8.21 46.30 9.72
N GLN A 189 -9.45 46.44 10.19
CA GLN A 189 -10.45 45.37 10.15
C GLN A 189 -10.81 44.97 8.71
N GLU A 190 -10.97 45.93 7.80
CA GLU A 190 -11.22 45.66 6.39
C GLU A 190 -10.04 44.89 5.77
N LEU A 191 -8.82 45.36 5.99
CA LEU A 191 -7.60 44.71 5.52
C LEU A 191 -7.48 43.29 6.09
N GLU A 192 -7.69 43.09 7.39
CA GLU A 192 -7.67 41.77 8.01
C GLU A 192 -8.71 40.85 7.37
N SER A 193 -9.95 41.33 7.18
CA SER A 193 -11.01 40.57 6.54
C SER A 193 -10.66 40.18 5.10
N SER A 194 -10.01 41.09 4.35
CA SER A 194 -9.59 40.86 2.97
C SER A 194 -8.48 39.80 2.90
N VAL A 195 -7.48 39.90 3.79
CA VAL A 195 -6.37 38.94 3.90
C VAL A 195 -6.88 37.56 4.34
N GLN A 196 -7.84 37.50 5.25
CA GLN A 196 -8.44 36.21 5.64
C GLN A 196 -9.23 35.58 4.49
N LYS A 197 -9.94 36.39 3.69
CA LYS A 197 -10.65 35.91 2.50
C LYS A 197 -9.67 35.40 1.43
N THR A 198 -8.56 36.10 1.18
CA THR A 198 -7.55 35.65 0.21
C THR A 198 -6.88 34.38 0.68
N LYS A 199 -6.44 34.30 1.94
CA LYS A 199 -5.87 33.07 2.53
C LYS A 199 -6.79 31.87 2.40
N LYS A 200 -8.07 32.03 2.74
CA LYS A 200 -9.07 30.95 2.59
C LYS A 200 -9.25 30.53 1.13
N ARG A 201 -9.23 31.48 0.20
CA ARG A 201 -9.32 31.18 -1.23
C ARG A 201 -8.09 30.41 -1.70
N GLU A 202 -6.89 30.90 -1.39
CA GLU A 202 -5.62 30.27 -1.74
C GLU A 202 -5.50 28.86 -1.14
N ASP A 203 -5.89 28.67 0.13
CA ASP A 203 -5.90 27.36 0.78
C ASP A 203 -6.87 26.39 0.07
N ASN A 204 -8.05 26.86 -0.31
CA ASN A 204 -9.04 26.03 -1.01
C ASN A 204 -8.58 25.67 -2.43
N GLU A 205 -8.04 26.63 -3.18
CA GLU A 205 -7.49 26.42 -4.52
C GLU A 205 -6.31 25.44 -4.46
N TYR A 206 -5.38 25.64 -3.51
CA TYR A 206 -4.26 24.74 -3.30
C TYR A 206 -4.71 23.32 -2.96
N ARG A 207 -5.67 23.17 -2.04
CA ARG A 207 -6.21 21.85 -1.66
C ARG A 207 -6.94 21.18 -2.83
N TYR A 208 -7.70 21.95 -3.60
CA TYR A 208 -8.38 21.47 -4.79
C TYR A 208 -7.37 20.99 -5.84
N ASP A 209 -6.39 21.81 -6.19
CA ASP A 209 -5.35 21.48 -7.16
C ASP A 209 -4.52 20.27 -6.73
N LEU A 210 -4.18 20.17 -5.43
CA LEU A 210 -3.48 19.03 -4.87
C LEU A 210 -4.32 17.75 -5.01
N THR A 211 -5.60 17.82 -4.67
CA THR A 211 -6.52 16.68 -4.77
C THR A 211 -6.71 16.27 -6.23
N LEU A 212 -6.87 17.23 -7.13
CA LEU A 212 -7.00 16.99 -8.56
C LEU A 212 -5.75 16.32 -9.14
N LYS A 213 -4.56 16.82 -8.82
CA LYS A 213 -3.28 16.21 -9.22
C LYS A 213 -3.12 14.79 -8.69
N ARG A 214 -3.54 14.55 -7.45
CA ARG A 214 -3.49 13.23 -6.82
C ARG A 214 -4.46 12.26 -7.52
N ASN A 215 -5.69 12.69 -7.76
CA ASN A 215 -6.69 11.89 -8.47
C ASN A 215 -6.21 11.53 -9.89
N PHE A 216 -5.68 12.49 -10.66
CA PHE A 216 -5.11 12.19 -11.98
C PHE A 216 -3.92 11.22 -11.90
N SER A 217 -3.09 11.32 -10.87
CA SER A 217 -1.97 10.40 -10.66
C SER A 217 -2.46 9.00 -10.29
N ASP A 218 -3.48 8.90 -9.43
CA ASP A 218 -4.09 7.64 -9.00
C ASP A 218 -4.85 6.96 -10.15
N GLU A 219 -5.59 7.73 -10.97
CA GLU A 219 -6.24 7.27 -12.20
C GLU A 219 -5.20 6.79 -13.22
N GLY A 220 -4.12 7.55 -13.44
CA GLY A 220 -3.04 7.16 -14.33
C GLY A 220 -2.34 5.88 -13.87
N TYR A 221 -2.11 5.74 -12.56
CA TYR A 221 -1.51 4.54 -11.98
C TYR A 221 -2.43 3.32 -12.08
N THR A 222 -3.72 3.47 -11.74
CA THR A 222 -4.69 2.36 -11.84
C THR A 222 -4.91 1.94 -13.28
N GLN A 223 -4.95 2.86 -14.23
CA GLN A 223 -4.99 2.55 -15.66
C GLN A 223 -3.73 1.80 -16.10
N GLN A 224 -2.53 2.23 -15.67
CA GLN A 224 -1.29 1.53 -15.98
C GLN A 224 -1.27 0.11 -15.39
N GLN A 225 -1.76 -0.08 -14.15
CA GLN A 225 -1.90 -1.40 -13.56
C GLN A 225 -2.85 -2.29 -14.37
N GLN A 226 -4.02 -1.78 -14.75
CA GLN A 226 -4.99 -2.52 -15.56
C GLN A 226 -4.39 -2.89 -16.93
N GLN A 227 -3.70 -1.96 -17.60
CA GLN A 227 -3.02 -2.23 -18.87
C GLN A 227 -1.95 -3.32 -18.76
N GLN A 228 -1.32 -3.50 -17.60
CA GLN A 228 -0.36 -4.57 -17.35
C GLN A 228 -1.03 -5.89 -16.94
N GLN A 229 -2.14 -5.83 -16.19
CA GLN A 229 -2.85 -7.03 -15.71
C GLN A 229 -3.66 -7.71 -16.82
N GLN A 230 -4.37 -6.95 -17.65
CA GLN A 230 -5.18 -7.50 -18.76
C GLN A 230 -4.39 -8.48 -19.65
N PRO A 231 -3.21 -8.15 -20.21
CA PRO A 231 -2.47 -9.09 -21.04
C PRO A 231 -1.91 -10.28 -20.25
N LEU A 232 -1.63 -10.13 -18.94
CA LEU A 232 -1.20 -11.25 -18.09
C LEU A 232 -2.35 -12.22 -17.87
N ASP A 233 -3.55 -11.72 -17.60
CA ASP A 233 -4.76 -12.52 -17.39
C ASP A 233 -5.16 -13.22 -18.69
N GLU A 234 -5.15 -12.50 -19.82
CA GLU A 234 -5.36 -13.08 -21.16
C GLU A 234 -4.32 -14.18 -21.47
N LEU A 235 -3.05 -13.95 -21.15
CA LEU A 235 -1.98 -14.94 -21.35
C LEU A 235 -2.14 -16.15 -20.43
N GLN A 236 -2.60 -15.97 -19.19
CA GLN A 236 -2.90 -17.05 -18.27
C GLN A 236 -4.08 -17.88 -18.76
N GLU A 237 -5.17 -17.25 -19.18
CA GLU A 237 -6.36 -17.92 -19.70
C GLU A 237 -6.08 -18.68 -20.99
N THR A 238 -5.32 -18.10 -21.92
CA THR A 238 -4.90 -18.78 -23.16
C THR A 238 -3.99 -19.97 -22.87
N ARG A 239 -3.02 -19.82 -21.97
CA ARG A 239 -2.16 -20.93 -21.53
C ARG A 239 -2.95 -22.03 -20.85
N ARG A 240 -3.91 -21.68 -19.98
CA ARG A 240 -4.75 -22.64 -19.28
C ARG A 240 -5.58 -23.46 -20.25
N LYS A 241 -6.23 -22.80 -21.22
CA LYS A 241 -6.98 -23.49 -22.29
C LYS A 241 -6.09 -24.42 -23.11
N ALA A 242 -4.90 -23.96 -23.51
CA ALA A 242 -3.94 -24.79 -24.25
C ALA A 242 -3.46 -26.01 -23.44
N TRP A 243 -3.27 -25.84 -22.12
CA TRP A 243 -2.91 -26.93 -21.22
C TRP A 243 -4.05 -27.94 -21.09
N ASP A 244 -5.28 -27.48 -20.86
CA ASP A 244 -6.46 -28.34 -20.75
C ASP A 244 -6.71 -29.14 -22.04
N GLU A 245 -6.50 -28.53 -23.22
CA GLU A 245 -6.57 -29.20 -24.51
C GLU A 245 -5.46 -30.25 -24.67
N SER A 246 -4.23 -29.90 -24.26
CA SER A 246 -3.08 -30.83 -24.30
C SER A 246 -3.27 -32.01 -23.36
N GLU A 247 -3.83 -31.78 -22.16
CA GLU A 247 -4.10 -32.81 -21.17
C GLU A 247 -5.20 -33.77 -21.66
N LYS A 248 -6.26 -33.25 -22.29
CA LYS A 248 -7.28 -34.07 -22.95
C LYS A 248 -6.70 -34.90 -24.09
N ALA A 249 -5.88 -34.29 -24.95
CA ALA A 249 -5.24 -34.99 -26.05
C ALA A 249 -4.29 -36.09 -25.56
N LEU A 250 -3.53 -35.83 -24.48
CA LEU A 250 -2.65 -36.82 -23.86
C LEU A 250 -3.43 -37.96 -23.22
N ALA A 251 -4.53 -37.66 -22.51
CA ALA A 251 -5.39 -38.67 -21.91
C ALA A 251 -6.03 -39.60 -22.96
N GLU A 252 -6.49 -39.06 -24.09
CA GLU A 252 -7.02 -39.87 -25.19
C GLU A 252 -5.91 -40.71 -25.84
N ARG A 253 -4.71 -40.14 -26.04
CA ARG A 253 -3.55 -40.89 -26.55
C ARG A 253 -3.14 -42.03 -25.61
N GLU A 254 -3.17 -41.80 -24.31
CA GLU A 254 -2.83 -42.80 -23.30
C GLU A 254 -3.86 -43.93 -23.28
N LYS A 255 -5.16 -43.60 -23.41
CA LYS A 255 -6.22 -44.59 -23.56
C LYS A 255 -6.04 -45.44 -24.82
N GLN A 256 -5.77 -44.83 -25.97
CA GLN A 256 -5.49 -45.55 -27.22
C GLN A 256 -4.24 -46.41 -27.11
N PHE A 257 -3.22 -45.93 -26.40
CA PHE A 257 -2.00 -46.67 -26.15
C PHE A 257 -2.27 -47.92 -25.31
N GLU A 258 -3.00 -47.80 -24.21
CA GLU A 258 -3.36 -48.95 -23.37
C GLU A 258 -4.29 -49.94 -24.12
N GLU A 259 -5.27 -49.46 -24.89
CA GLU A 259 -6.08 -50.34 -25.75
C GLU A 259 -5.23 -51.10 -26.77
N ASN A 260 -4.29 -50.43 -27.44
CA ASN A 260 -3.40 -51.07 -28.41
C ASN A 260 -2.42 -52.03 -27.74
N LYS A 261 -1.88 -51.67 -26.58
CA LYS A 261 -1.02 -52.53 -25.78
C LYS A 261 -1.73 -53.81 -25.37
N THR A 262 -2.97 -53.72 -24.86
CA THR A 262 -3.75 -54.92 -24.54
C THR A 262 -4.05 -55.78 -25.76
N LYS A 263 -4.32 -55.19 -26.93
CA LYS A 263 -4.46 -55.94 -28.20
C LYS A 263 -3.17 -56.65 -28.58
N VAL A 264 -2.02 -55.97 -28.51
CA VAL A 264 -0.70 -56.55 -28.80
C VAL A 264 -0.36 -57.68 -27.84
N GLU A 265 -0.67 -57.53 -26.55
CA GLU A 265 -0.45 -58.58 -25.54
C GLU A 265 -1.36 -59.81 -25.74
N ARG A 266 -2.60 -59.60 -26.24
CA ARG A 266 -3.54 -60.69 -26.56
C ARG A 266 -3.25 -61.37 -27.89
N PHE A 267 -2.66 -60.65 -28.85
CA PHE A 267 -2.46 -61.12 -30.22
C PHE A 267 -1.71 -62.46 -30.33
N PRO A 268 -0.61 -62.73 -29.59
CA PRO A 268 0.06 -64.04 -29.64
C PRO A 268 -0.86 -65.19 -29.22
N LYS A 269 -1.67 -65.01 -28.18
CA LYS A 269 -2.62 -66.03 -27.69
C LYS A 269 -3.75 -66.26 -28.68
N GLU A 270 -4.29 -65.19 -29.26
CA GLU A 270 -5.32 -65.28 -30.30
C GLU A 270 -4.79 -65.97 -31.56
N LEU A 271 -3.55 -65.65 -31.96
CA LEU A 271 -2.87 -66.28 -33.09
C LEU A 271 -2.61 -67.77 -32.85
N GLU A 272 -2.11 -68.15 -31.66
CA GLU A 272 -1.96 -69.55 -31.28
C GLU A 272 -3.29 -70.31 -31.29
N ALA A 273 -4.36 -69.71 -30.76
CA ALA A 273 -5.70 -70.29 -30.75
C ALA A 273 -6.25 -70.46 -32.18
N ALA A 274 -6.10 -69.45 -33.04
CA ALA A 274 -6.50 -69.51 -34.44
C ALA A 274 -5.73 -70.58 -35.22
N ILE A 275 -4.41 -70.70 -34.99
CA ILE A 275 -3.58 -71.76 -35.60
C ILE A 275 -4.03 -73.15 -35.12
N LYS A 276 -4.28 -73.33 -33.82
CA LYS A 276 -4.79 -74.61 -33.29
C LYS A 276 -6.14 -74.96 -33.91
N LYS A 277 -7.09 -74.03 -33.92
CA LYS A 277 -8.40 -74.23 -34.54
C LYS A 277 -8.29 -74.58 -36.03
N ALA A 278 -7.49 -73.85 -36.80
CA ALA A 278 -7.27 -74.14 -38.21
C ALA A 278 -6.60 -75.51 -38.44
N LYS A 279 -5.66 -75.92 -37.58
CA LYS A 279 -5.06 -77.26 -37.60
C LYS A 279 -6.08 -78.35 -37.28
N GLU A 280 -6.91 -78.17 -36.27
CA GLU A 280 -7.97 -79.12 -35.87
C GLU A 280 -9.05 -79.24 -36.95
N GLU A 281 -9.50 -78.13 -37.52
CA GLU A 281 -10.44 -78.12 -38.65
C GLU A 281 -9.83 -78.78 -39.89
N GLY A 282 -8.57 -78.46 -40.23
CA GLY A 282 -7.86 -79.07 -41.36
C GLY A 282 -7.66 -80.58 -41.19
N THR A 283 -7.22 -81.03 -40.01
CA THR A 283 -7.07 -82.46 -39.71
C THR A 283 -8.42 -83.17 -39.67
N GLY A 284 -9.46 -82.54 -39.12
CA GLY A 284 -10.82 -83.08 -39.13
C GLY A 284 -11.39 -83.24 -40.53
N ILE A 285 -11.21 -82.25 -41.41
CA ILE A 285 -11.60 -82.34 -42.83
C ILE A 285 -10.80 -83.43 -43.54
N ALA A 286 -9.47 -83.47 -43.35
CA ALA A 286 -8.61 -84.49 -43.96
C ALA A 286 -9.00 -85.90 -43.51
N HIS A 287 -9.25 -86.12 -42.21
CA HIS A 287 -9.72 -87.40 -41.68
C HIS A 287 -11.09 -87.80 -42.24
N LYS A 288 -12.05 -86.87 -42.32
CA LYS A 288 -13.36 -87.15 -42.92
C LYS A 288 -13.22 -87.52 -44.39
N GLN A 289 -12.43 -86.78 -45.17
CA GLN A 289 -12.19 -87.09 -46.58
C GLN A 289 -11.46 -88.41 -46.77
N ALA A 290 -10.42 -88.69 -45.97
CA ALA A 290 -9.70 -89.96 -46.02
C ALA A 290 -10.61 -91.13 -45.65
N LYS A 291 -11.46 -90.98 -44.62
CA LYS A 291 -12.44 -91.99 -44.22
C LYS A 291 -13.47 -92.22 -45.33
N ILE A 292 -14.06 -91.16 -45.90
CA ILE A 292 -15.02 -91.28 -47.01
C ILE A 292 -14.37 -91.99 -48.20
N LYS A 293 -13.13 -91.63 -48.56
CA LYS A 293 -12.40 -92.29 -49.65
C LYS A 293 -12.12 -93.77 -49.35
N ALA A 294 -11.71 -94.09 -48.13
CA ALA A 294 -11.47 -95.47 -47.72
C ALA A 294 -12.76 -96.29 -47.70
N ASP A 295 -13.85 -95.74 -47.16
CA ASP A 295 -15.17 -96.37 -47.13
C ASP A 295 -15.72 -96.58 -48.56
N PHE A 296 -15.49 -95.63 -49.46
CA PHE A 296 -15.86 -95.73 -50.86
C PHE A 296 -15.03 -96.81 -51.57
N ALA A 297 -13.71 -96.79 -51.44
CA ALA A 297 -12.83 -97.81 -52.02
C ALA A 297 -13.14 -99.23 -51.47
N ALA A 298 -13.46 -99.34 -50.19
CA ALA A 298 -13.90 -100.61 -49.60
C ALA A 298 -15.22 -101.08 -50.22
N LYS A 299 -16.21 -100.19 -50.40
CA LYS A 299 -17.47 -100.52 -51.07
C LYS A 299 -17.29 -100.89 -52.54
N GLU A 300 -16.41 -100.20 -53.26
CA GLU A 300 -16.03 -100.55 -54.63
C GLU A 300 -15.42 -101.97 -54.66
N PHE A 301 -14.49 -102.27 -53.76
CA PHE A 301 -13.90 -103.61 -53.66
C PHE A 301 -14.93 -104.70 -53.33
N TYR A 302 -15.84 -104.46 -52.37
CA TYR A 302 -16.92 -105.41 -52.08
C TYR A 302 -17.87 -105.59 -53.26
N GLY A 303 -18.19 -104.51 -53.98
CA GLY A 303 -19.02 -104.58 -55.19
C GLY A 303 -18.35 -105.36 -56.31
N ASP A 304 -17.06 -105.11 -56.55
CA ASP A 304 -16.25 -105.87 -57.52
C ASP A 304 -16.18 -107.35 -57.14
N ASP A 305 -15.95 -107.67 -55.87
CA ASP A 305 -15.94 -109.04 -55.36
C ASP A 305 -17.31 -109.74 -55.56
N GLU A 306 -18.43 -109.08 -55.23
CA GLU A 306 -19.78 -109.62 -55.49
C GLU A 306 -20.02 -109.85 -56.99
N VAL A 307 -19.59 -108.93 -57.86
CA VAL A 307 -19.69 -109.09 -59.31
C VAL A 307 -18.86 -110.28 -59.79
N TYR A 308 -17.63 -110.44 -59.29
CA TYR A 308 -16.79 -111.59 -59.62
C TYR A 308 -17.38 -112.89 -59.10
N GLN A 309 -17.92 -112.92 -57.88
CA GLN A 309 -18.60 -114.08 -57.32
C GLN A 309 -19.85 -114.47 -58.13
N LEU A 310 -20.66 -113.49 -58.56
CA LEU A 310 -21.79 -113.72 -59.45
C LEU A 310 -21.33 -114.26 -60.80
N LYS A 311 -20.23 -113.75 -61.35
CA LYS A 311 -19.67 -114.24 -62.62
C LYS A 311 -19.14 -115.66 -62.49
N ILE A 312 -18.49 -115.99 -61.38
CA ILE A 312 -18.05 -117.35 -61.08
C ILE A 312 -19.27 -118.27 -60.99
N ARG A 313 -20.31 -117.90 -60.24
CA ARG A 313 -21.55 -118.69 -60.13
C ARG A 313 -22.23 -118.90 -61.49
N GLU A 314 -22.34 -117.86 -62.32
CA GLU A 314 -22.90 -117.98 -63.68
C GLU A 314 -22.09 -118.95 -64.54
N LEU A 315 -20.75 -118.88 -64.47
CA LEU A 315 -19.86 -119.80 -65.19
C LEU A 315 -19.96 -121.23 -64.65
N GLU A 316 -20.07 -121.42 -63.33
CA GLU A 316 -20.30 -122.72 -62.69
C GLU A 316 -21.65 -123.32 -63.14
N ASP A 317 -22.72 -122.54 -63.14
CA ASP A 317 -24.04 -122.94 -63.63
C ASP A 317 -24.00 -123.28 -65.14
N GLN A 318 -23.26 -122.50 -65.94
CA GLN A 318 -23.05 -122.78 -67.36
C GLN A 318 -22.28 -124.10 -67.57
N VAL A 319 -21.22 -124.36 -66.80
CA VAL A 319 -20.45 -125.60 -66.83
C VAL A 319 -21.32 -126.79 -66.41
N ALA A 320 -22.13 -126.65 -65.36
CA ALA A 320 -23.07 -127.68 -64.92
C ALA A 320 -24.10 -127.99 -66.02
N ASN A 321 -24.72 -126.97 -66.62
CA ASN A 321 -25.65 -127.13 -67.73
C ASN A 321 -24.98 -127.80 -68.95
N GLN A 322 -23.78 -127.39 -69.34
CA GLN A 322 -23.00 -128.04 -70.40
C GLN A 322 -22.70 -129.50 -70.06
N GLY A 323 -22.36 -129.81 -68.80
CA GLY A 323 -22.20 -131.18 -68.31
C GLY A 323 -23.47 -132.01 -68.49
N THR A 324 -24.63 -131.51 -68.08
CA THR A 324 -25.91 -132.21 -68.30
C THR A 324 -26.23 -132.42 -69.79
N GLN A 325 -25.85 -131.47 -70.65
CA GLN A 325 -26.04 -131.57 -72.09
C GLN A 325 -25.10 -132.62 -72.71
N ILE A 326 -23.83 -132.66 -72.26
CA ILE A 326 -22.86 -133.69 -72.65
C ILE A 326 -23.34 -135.07 -72.21
N ASP A 327 -23.85 -135.23 -70.99
CA ASP A 327 -24.42 -136.50 -70.52
C ASP A 327 -25.62 -136.92 -71.36
N LYS A 328 -26.50 -135.98 -71.70
CA LYS A 328 -27.66 -136.24 -72.57
C LYS A 328 -27.22 -136.65 -73.98
N LEU A 329 -26.27 -135.94 -74.57
CA LEU A 329 -25.70 -136.26 -75.88
C LEU A 329 -24.95 -137.59 -75.85
N SER A 330 -24.23 -137.90 -74.77
CA SER A 330 -23.52 -139.17 -74.59
C SER A 330 -24.50 -140.34 -74.50
N LYS A 331 -25.60 -140.20 -73.76
CA LYS A 331 -26.69 -141.19 -73.74
C LYS A 331 -27.36 -141.34 -75.10
N GLN A 332 -27.57 -140.24 -75.83
CA GLN A 332 -28.09 -140.30 -77.21
C GLN A 332 -27.10 -140.99 -78.16
N LEU A 333 -25.80 -140.76 -78.00
CA LEU A 333 -24.75 -141.42 -78.77
C LEU A 333 -24.68 -142.91 -78.44
N GLU A 334 -24.71 -143.31 -77.17
CA GLU A 334 -24.78 -144.71 -76.75
C GLU A 334 -26.03 -145.40 -77.31
N ALA A 335 -27.19 -144.73 -77.25
CA ALA A 335 -28.42 -145.23 -77.86
C ALA A 335 -28.29 -145.36 -79.38
N ALA A 336 -27.68 -144.39 -80.07
CA ALA A 336 -27.45 -144.43 -81.51
C ALA A 336 -26.42 -145.51 -81.89
N LEU A 337 -25.35 -145.69 -81.10
CA LEU A 337 -24.38 -146.78 -81.26
C LEU A 337 -25.05 -148.13 -81.06
N LYS A 338 -25.91 -148.26 -80.05
CA LYS A 338 -26.70 -149.47 -79.81
C LYS A 338 -27.67 -149.73 -80.97
N GLN A 339 -28.36 -148.72 -81.48
CA GLN A 339 -29.20 -148.83 -82.68
C GLN A 339 -28.40 -149.20 -83.93
N ALA A 340 -27.19 -148.64 -84.11
CA ALA A 340 -26.31 -149.00 -85.22
C ALA A 340 -25.79 -150.43 -85.09
N GLN A 341 -25.51 -150.89 -83.86
CA GLN A 341 -25.09 -152.26 -83.57
C GLN A 341 -26.25 -153.24 -83.76
N GLU A 342 -27.46 -152.89 -83.34
CA GLU A 342 -28.69 -153.63 -83.62
C GLU A 342 -28.98 -153.66 -85.13
N LEU A 343 -28.74 -152.58 -85.87
CA LEU A 343 -28.86 -152.54 -87.34
C LEU A 343 -27.79 -153.43 -88.01
N ALA A 344 -26.56 -153.42 -87.51
CA ALA A 344 -25.48 -154.27 -87.99
C ALA A 344 -25.76 -155.75 -87.71
N VAL A 345 -26.26 -156.09 -86.51
CA VAL A 345 -26.73 -157.44 -86.17
C VAL A 345 -27.89 -157.83 -87.08
N LYS A 346 -28.86 -156.94 -87.31
CA LYS A 346 -30.00 -157.19 -88.20
C LYS A 346 -29.59 -157.31 -89.67
N ALA A 347 -28.53 -156.63 -90.10
CA ALA A 347 -27.93 -156.80 -91.43
C ALA A 347 -27.16 -158.13 -91.56
N ILE A 348 -26.48 -158.57 -90.50
CA ILE A 348 -25.79 -159.87 -90.44
C ILE A 348 -26.81 -161.03 -90.38
N GLU A 349 -27.89 -160.90 -89.59
CA GLU A 349 -28.99 -161.85 -89.56
C GLU A 349 -29.80 -161.86 -90.87
N GLY A 350 -29.96 -160.70 -91.50
CA GLY A 350 -30.52 -160.59 -92.85
C GLY A 350 -29.70 -161.33 -93.90
N ALA A 351 -28.36 -161.19 -93.86
CA ALA A 351 -27.45 -161.92 -94.74
C ALA A 351 -27.42 -163.44 -94.43
N SER A 352 -27.53 -163.82 -93.16
CA SER A 352 -27.61 -165.22 -92.72
C SER A 352 -28.86 -165.91 -93.27
N ASN A 353 -30.04 -165.26 -93.22
CA ASN A 353 -31.28 -165.82 -93.77
C ASN A 353 -31.23 -166.01 -95.30
N GLN A 354 -30.59 -165.09 -96.02
CA GLN A 354 -30.38 -165.22 -97.47
C GLN A 354 -29.53 -166.44 -97.82
N THR A 355 -28.53 -166.74 -96.98
CA THR A 355 -27.60 -167.86 -97.19
C THR A 355 -28.27 -169.21 -96.94
N SER A 356 -29.11 -169.32 -95.90
CA SER A 356 -29.91 -170.53 -95.63
C SER A 356 -30.99 -170.79 -96.70
N PHE A 357 -31.57 -169.74 -97.30
CA PHE A 357 -32.58 -169.92 -98.34
C PHE A 357 -31.98 -170.47 -99.65
N ASN A 358 -30.75 -170.06 -99.98
CA ASN A 358 -30.04 -170.59 -101.15
C ASN A 358 -29.64 -172.07 -100.96
N ALA A 359 -29.20 -172.46 -99.75
CA ALA A 359 -28.84 -173.85 -99.46
C ALA A 359 -30.03 -174.83 -99.55
N LEU A 360 -31.26 -174.39 -99.23
CA LEU A 360 -32.46 -175.22 -99.35
C LEU A 360 -32.87 -175.43 -100.82
N LYS A 361 -32.63 -174.44 -101.68
CA LYS A 361 -32.96 -174.51 -103.11
C LYS A 361 -32.04 -175.50 -103.84
N ASP A 362 -30.77 -175.59 -103.46
CA ASP A 362 -29.81 -176.50 -104.10
C ASP A 362 -30.08 -177.98 -103.76
N ILE A 363 -30.64 -178.29 -102.58
CA ILE A 363 -30.98 -179.68 -102.18
C ILE A 363 -32.21 -180.23 -102.91
N ALA A 364 -33.16 -179.37 -103.32
CA ALA A 364 -34.38 -179.82 -104.01
C ALA A 364 -34.14 -180.23 -105.48
N LEU A 365 -33.07 -179.74 -106.11
CA LEU A 365 -32.77 -180.00 -107.52
C LEU A 365 -32.03 -181.34 -107.77
N GLU A 366 -31.46 -181.95 -106.73
CA GLU A 366 -30.60 -183.14 -106.86
C GLU A 366 -31.34 -184.50 -106.76
N GLN A 367 -32.60 -184.52 -106.32
CA GLN A 367 -33.40 -185.75 -106.15
C GLN A 367 -34.21 -186.19 -107.39
N ALA A 368 -34.21 -185.43 -108.50
CA ALA A 368 -35.10 -185.70 -109.63
C ALA A 368 -34.46 -186.43 -110.83
N LYS A 369 -33.23 -186.98 -110.75
CA LYS A 369 -32.52 -187.41 -111.98
C LYS A 369 -31.64 -188.66 -111.91
N ASN A 370 -32.11 -189.82 -111.40
CA ASN A 370 -31.59 -191.14 -111.81
C ASN A 370 -32.56 -192.34 -111.52
N LEU A 371 -32.87 -193.12 -112.57
CA LEU A 371 -33.73 -194.32 -112.69
C LEU A 371 -32.89 -195.64 -112.59
N PRO A 372 -33.43 -196.88 -112.38
CA PRO A 372 -34.01 -197.71 -113.47
C PRO A 372 -35.06 -198.82 -113.12
N LYS A 373 -35.53 -199.49 -114.18
CA LYS A 373 -36.66 -200.44 -114.35
C LYS A 373 -36.39 -201.90 -113.93
N SER A 374 -37.46 -202.65 -113.57
CA SER A 374 -37.63 -204.10 -113.85
C SER A 374 -39.05 -204.61 -113.46
N LYS A 375 -39.76 -205.16 -114.46
CA LYS A 375 -41.00 -205.98 -114.47
C LYS A 375 -42.30 -205.44 -113.85
#